data_AF-A0A916Z3K2-F1
#
_entry.id   AF-A0A916Z3K2-F1
#
_cell.length_a   1.000
_cell.length_b   1.000
_cell.length_c   1.000
_cell.angle_alpha   90.00
_cell.angle_beta   90.00
_cell.angle_gamma   90.00
#
_symmetry.space_group_name_H-M   'P 1'
#
loop_
_entity.id
_entity.type
_entity.pdbx_description
1 polymer ?
#
loop_
_entity_poly.entity_id
_entity_poly.type
_entity_poly.pdbx_seq_one_letter_code
_entity_poly.pdbx_strand_id
1 'polypeptide(L)'
;MTDAGPQSGKGRQRLSSARDELSELFVPRSSDRPWAYPVAIAFAAALPLFIGAGFGAISQATIASIGAMTLTYMPRSTLDRRLVTIMAAASGMICCFALGQIAQIMPELRVFSLVLVTFFVTCGCRYYRIAPPSNLFFVIAASIGAYVPGGLEQMPQRLGIFALGCMSAIIVGFFYSWYITRRREPVDPEPPPKDIAGDVITDSLAFAFIIGLALAMAERLGFDRPYWVTISCLAVLQGPHLKAVWRRQLQRIIGTMVGLLLTAFVLSLADTPWHLAITVFVLMFLIQAIVVRNYAMAAVFITPYAITLAEATIGGTVNPAPLMAARFLDTVLGSLMGLLGGFLLHVDAIRNPVRCAVIRVLRLRPVRQ
;
A
#
# COMPACT_ATOMS: atom_id res chain seq x y z
N MET A 1 30.48 53.24 -16.13
CA MET A 1 30.01 52.24 -17.10
C MET A 1 30.01 50.88 -16.40
N THR A 2 28.80 50.46 -16.03
CA THR A 2 28.31 49.08 -15.78
C THR A 2 29.28 48.02 -15.23
N ASP A 3 29.16 47.82 -13.91
CA ASP A 3 29.51 46.60 -13.18
C ASP A 3 28.44 45.52 -13.47
N ALA A 4 28.84 44.38 -14.04
CA ALA A 4 27.98 43.22 -14.29
C ALA A 4 28.36 42.09 -13.33
N GLY A 5 27.48 41.82 -12.36
CA GLY A 5 27.77 41.00 -11.18
C GLY A 5 27.78 39.47 -11.38
N PRO A 6 28.16 38.72 -10.33
CA PRO A 6 28.25 37.26 -10.36
C PRO A 6 26.88 36.62 -10.07
N GLN A 7 26.06 36.41 -11.10
CA GLN A 7 24.80 35.65 -10.97
C GLN A 7 24.79 34.26 -11.66
N SER A 8 25.85 33.85 -12.38
CA SER A 8 25.80 32.59 -13.15
C SER A 8 26.10 31.30 -12.37
N GLY A 9 26.59 31.38 -11.12
CA GLY A 9 27.01 30.22 -10.31
C GLY A 9 25.88 29.46 -9.59
N LYS A 10 24.87 30.18 -9.06
CA LYS A 10 23.79 29.57 -8.25
C LYS A 10 22.84 28.70 -9.08
N GLY A 11 22.64 29.03 -10.36
CA GLY A 11 21.79 28.24 -11.27
C GLY A 11 22.42 26.88 -11.62
N ARG A 12 23.72 26.86 -11.94
CA ARG A 12 24.47 25.62 -12.23
C ARG A 12 24.56 24.69 -11.01
N GLN A 13 24.74 25.24 -9.82
CA GLN A 13 24.85 24.48 -8.57
C GLN A 13 23.50 23.89 -8.12
N ARG A 14 22.37 24.57 -8.39
CA ARG A 14 21.03 24.03 -8.17
C ARG A 14 20.65 22.96 -9.19
N LEU A 15 21.03 23.13 -10.46
CA LEU A 15 20.80 22.13 -11.51
C LEU A 15 21.63 20.86 -11.30
N SER A 16 22.88 20.96 -10.82
CA SER A 16 23.67 19.77 -10.44
C SER A 16 23.03 19.06 -9.25
N SER A 17 22.62 19.79 -8.20
CA SER A 17 21.94 19.21 -7.03
C SER A 17 20.63 18.49 -7.40
N ALA A 18 19.83 19.05 -8.31
CA ALA A 18 18.58 18.42 -8.75
C ALA A 18 18.84 17.16 -9.60
N ARG A 19 19.87 17.17 -10.45
CA ARG A 19 20.29 16.02 -11.25
C ARG A 19 20.84 14.90 -10.37
N ASP A 20 21.61 15.25 -9.35
CA ASP A 20 22.16 14.30 -8.39
C ASP A 20 21.03 13.65 -7.58
N GLU A 21 20.06 14.44 -7.08
CA GLU A 21 18.86 13.91 -6.42
C GLU A 21 18.05 12.97 -7.33
N LEU A 22 17.85 13.33 -8.61
CA LEU A 22 17.16 12.48 -9.59
C LEU A 22 17.89 11.16 -9.84
N SER A 23 19.22 11.20 -9.94
CA SER A 23 20.03 9.99 -10.14
C SER A 23 19.95 9.03 -8.94
N GLU A 24 19.93 9.58 -7.72
CA GLU A 24 19.75 8.81 -6.49
C GLU A 24 18.38 8.13 -6.35
N LEU A 25 17.35 8.60 -7.08
CA LEU A 25 16.03 7.95 -7.08
C LEU A 25 16.04 6.61 -7.81
N PHE A 26 17.01 6.38 -8.72
CA PHE A 26 17.07 5.18 -9.55
C PHE A 26 18.11 4.15 -9.11
N VAL A 27 18.93 4.45 -8.11
CA VAL A 27 19.96 3.53 -7.61
C VAL A 27 19.31 2.28 -6.99
N PRO A 28 19.54 1.07 -7.55
CA PRO A 28 19.03 -0.16 -6.99
C PRO A 28 19.69 -0.47 -5.64
N ARG A 29 18.88 -0.88 -4.67
CA ARG A 29 19.37 -1.42 -3.39
C ARG A 29 19.56 -2.92 -3.49
N SER A 30 20.55 -3.44 -2.77
CA SER A 30 20.69 -4.88 -2.54
C SER A 30 19.51 -5.40 -1.73
N SER A 31 19.14 -6.67 -1.96
CA SER A 31 18.06 -7.31 -1.21
C SER A 31 18.32 -8.80 -1.06
N ASP A 32 18.23 -9.28 0.18
CA ASP A 32 18.37 -10.70 0.50
C ASP A 32 17.07 -11.49 0.29
N ARG A 33 16.03 -10.87 -0.28
CA ARG A 33 14.74 -11.53 -0.52
C ARG A 33 14.92 -12.66 -1.54
N PRO A 34 14.53 -13.91 -1.21
CA PRO A 34 14.63 -15.02 -2.16
C PRO A 34 13.70 -14.82 -3.35
N TRP A 35 14.16 -15.18 -4.55
CA TRP A 35 13.41 -15.00 -5.81
C TRP A 35 12.07 -15.76 -5.84
N ALA A 36 11.99 -16.88 -5.12
CA ALA A 36 10.77 -17.68 -5.02
C ALA A 36 9.64 -16.94 -4.28
N TYR A 37 9.94 -15.95 -3.45
CA TYR A 37 8.92 -15.22 -2.68
C TYR A 37 8.07 -14.27 -3.54
N PRO A 38 8.65 -13.42 -4.42
CA PRO A 38 7.88 -12.72 -5.45
C PRO A 38 6.99 -13.62 -6.30
N VAL A 39 7.49 -14.79 -6.71
CA VAL A 39 6.70 -15.78 -7.47
C VAL A 39 5.51 -16.29 -6.65
N ALA A 40 5.74 -16.64 -5.38
CA ALA A 40 4.67 -17.09 -4.49
C ALA A 40 3.60 -16.00 -4.30
N ILE A 41 3.98 -14.74 -4.10
CA ILE A 41 3.03 -13.61 -3.99
C ILE A 41 2.25 -13.42 -5.29
N ALA A 42 2.94 -13.45 -6.44
CA ALA A 42 2.28 -13.33 -7.75
C ALA A 42 1.29 -14.46 -8.00
N PHE A 43 1.66 -15.70 -7.67
CA PHE A 43 0.79 -16.85 -7.80
C PHE A 43 -0.42 -16.76 -6.87
N ALA A 44 -0.24 -16.37 -5.60
CA ALA A 44 -1.33 -16.15 -4.67
C ALA A 44 -2.30 -15.07 -5.18
N ALA A 45 -1.79 -13.97 -5.72
CA ALA A 45 -2.59 -12.88 -6.30
C ALA A 45 -3.40 -13.31 -7.52
N ALA A 46 -2.79 -14.10 -8.41
CA ALA A 46 -3.38 -14.48 -9.69
C ALA A 46 -4.28 -15.73 -9.60
N LEU A 47 -4.06 -16.62 -8.62
CA LEU A 47 -4.81 -17.87 -8.49
C LEU A 47 -6.34 -17.64 -8.43
N PRO A 48 -6.87 -16.68 -7.63
CA PRO A 48 -8.30 -16.38 -7.67
C PRO A 48 -8.79 -15.92 -9.05
N LEU A 49 -7.96 -15.19 -9.82
CA LEU A 49 -8.31 -14.72 -11.16
C LEU A 49 -8.35 -15.85 -12.17
N PHE A 50 -7.43 -16.81 -12.11
CA PHE A 50 -7.50 -18.03 -12.94
C PHE A 50 -8.76 -18.84 -12.64
N ILE A 51 -9.10 -18.99 -11.37
CA ILE A 51 -10.36 -19.64 -10.95
C ILE A 51 -11.55 -18.84 -11.48
N GLY A 52 -11.56 -17.52 -11.28
CA GLY A 52 -12.61 -16.62 -11.79
C GLY A 52 -12.77 -16.65 -13.30
N ALA A 53 -11.68 -16.79 -14.06
CA ALA A 53 -11.70 -16.95 -15.50
C ALA A 53 -12.40 -18.26 -15.93
N GLY A 54 -12.16 -19.36 -15.21
CA GLY A 54 -12.82 -20.64 -15.45
C GLY A 54 -14.31 -20.64 -15.12
N PHE A 55 -14.74 -19.90 -14.09
CA PHE A 55 -16.14 -19.83 -13.66
C PHE A 55 -16.93 -18.63 -14.21
N GLY A 56 -16.32 -17.79 -15.07
CA GLY A 56 -16.96 -16.56 -15.57
C GLY A 56 -17.18 -15.48 -14.50
N ALA A 57 -16.49 -15.56 -13.36
CA ALA A 57 -16.64 -14.69 -12.20
C ALA A 57 -15.46 -13.73 -12.01
N ILE A 58 -14.91 -13.17 -13.10
CA ILE A 58 -13.66 -12.40 -13.08
C ILE A 58 -13.76 -11.12 -12.23
N SER A 59 -14.91 -10.44 -12.26
CA SER A 59 -15.14 -9.23 -11.44
C SER A 59 -15.04 -9.55 -9.94
N GLN A 60 -15.66 -10.65 -9.49
CA GLN A 60 -15.58 -11.11 -8.10
C GLN A 60 -14.16 -11.56 -7.74
N ALA A 61 -13.46 -12.23 -8.66
CA ALA A 61 -12.10 -12.70 -8.44
C ALA A 61 -11.09 -11.56 -8.20
N THR A 62 -11.36 -10.34 -8.68
CA THR A 62 -10.52 -9.17 -8.35
C THR A 62 -10.51 -8.84 -6.85
N ILE A 63 -11.65 -9.00 -6.17
CA ILE A 63 -11.76 -8.82 -4.71
C ILE A 63 -10.95 -9.89 -3.99
N ALA A 64 -11.04 -11.14 -4.43
CA ALA A 64 -10.25 -12.25 -3.89
C ALA A 64 -8.73 -12.03 -4.11
N SER A 65 -8.33 -11.50 -5.27
CA SER A 65 -6.92 -11.19 -5.56
C SER A 65 -6.32 -10.19 -4.55
N ILE A 66 -7.10 -9.21 -4.08
CA ILE A 66 -6.69 -8.27 -3.04
C ILE A 66 -6.53 -8.98 -1.69
N GLY A 67 -7.43 -9.90 -1.34
CA GLY A 67 -7.30 -10.72 -0.12
C GLY A 67 -6.03 -11.57 -0.10
N ALA A 68 -5.58 -12.04 -1.27
CA ALA A 68 -4.34 -12.79 -1.40
C ALA A 68 -3.06 -11.98 -1.06
N MET A 69 -3.16 -10.66 -0.96
CA MET A 69 -2.05 -9.79 -0.53
C MET A 69 -1.59 -10.05 0.90
N THR A 70 -2.38 -10.79 1.67
CA THR A 70 -2.01 -11.25 3.01
C THR A 70 -0.66 -11.99 3.02
N LEU A 71 -0.30 -12.70 1.93
CA LEU A 71 0.97 -13.43 1.84
C LEU A 71 2.21 -12.51 2.00
N THR A 72 2.08 -11.21 1.72
CA THR A 72 3.16 -10.22 1.87
C THR A 72 3.58 -9.98 3.33
N TYR A 73 2.77 -10.41 4.29
CA TYR A 73 3.06 -10.32 5.73
C TYR A 73 3.83 -11.52 6.29
N MET A 74 4.22 -12.48 5.45
CA MET A 74 4.94 -13.66 5.90
C MET A 74 6.30 -13.28 6.52
N PRO A 75 6.53 -13.58 7.82
CA PRO A 75 7.81 -13.30 8.47
C PRO A 75 8.90 -14.26 8.01
N ARG A 76 10.16 -13.91 8.26
CA ARG A 76 11.32 -14.81 8.04
C ARG A 76 11.54 -15.76 9.22
N SER A 77 10.51 -16.52 9.60
CA SER A 77 10.54 -17.36 10.81
C SER A 77 10.39 -18.86 10.49
N THR A 78 10.25 -19.68 11.52
CA THR A 78 9.78 -21.07 11.49
C THR A 78 8.41 -21.22 10.81
N LEU A 79 8.09 -22.43 10.35
CA LEU A 79 6.89 -22.73 9.56
C LEU A 79 5.59 -22.40 10.31
N ASP A 80 5.51 -22.76 11.58
CA ASP A 80 4.38 -22.49 12.48
C ASP A 80 4.12 -20.97 12.58
N ARG A 81 5.14 -20.19 12.93
CA ARG A 81 5.03 -18.74 13.07
C ARG A 81 4.68 -18.07 11.75
N ARG A 82 5.19 -18.56 10.61
CA ARG A 82 4.83 -18.05 9.28
C ARG A 82 3.33 -18.18 9.01
N LEU A 83 2.79 -19.38 9.20
CA LEU A 83 1.38 -19.68 8.92
C LEU A 83 0.47 -18.94 9.89
N VAL A 84 0.78 -18.95 11.20
CA VAL A 84 0.00 -18.21 12.21
C VAL A 84 -0.01 -16.72 11.90
N THR A 85 1.11 -16.14 11.49
CA THR A 85 1.17 -14.70 11.15
C THR A 85 0.33 -14.37 9.92
N ILE A 86 0.37 -15.20 8.88
CA ILE A 86 -0.46 -14.99 7.68
C ILE A 86 -1.93 -15.19 8.00
N MET A 87 -2.30 -16.17 8.84
CA MET A 87 -3.67 -16.36 9.29
C MET A 87 -4.16 -15.18 10.14
N ALA A 88 -3.34 -14.68 11.05
CA ALA A 88 -3.66 -13.49 11.84
C ALA A 88 -3.84 -12.25 10.94
N ALA A 89 -2.94 -12.06 9.97
CA ALA A 89 -3.06 -11.00 8.98
C ALA A 89 -4.31 -11.16 8.09
N ALA A 90 -4.66 -12.40 7.70
CA ALA A 90 -5.86 -12.70 6.93
C ALA A 90 -7.11 -12.31 7.71
N SER A 91 -7.23 -12.73 8.97
CA SER A 91 -8.33 -12.37 9.85
C SER A 91 -8.43 -10.84 10.01
N GLY A 92 -7.30 -10.16 10.24
CA GLY A 92 -7.25 -8.71 10.33
C GLY A 92 -7.70 -8.02 9.03
N MET A 93 -7.26 -8.51 7.86
CA MET A 93 -7.66 -7.95 6.56
C MET A 93 -9.14 -8.20 6.26
N ILE A 94 -9.68 -9.37 6.62
CA ILE A 94 -11.12 -9.67 6.49
C ILE A 94 -11.94 -8.72 7.39
N CYS A 95 -11.54 -8.52 8.65
CA CYS A 95 -12.18 -7.56 9.55
C CYS A 95 -12.12 -6.13 8.99
N CYS A 96 -10.97 -5.70 8.45
CA CYS A 96 -10.82 -4.39 7.82
C CYS A 96 -11.76 -4.23 6.62
N PHE A 97 -11.85 -5.24 5.76
CA PHE A 97 -12.76 -5.25 4.61
C PHE A 97 -14.24 -5.20 5.06
N ALA A 98 -14.60 -5.94 6.12
CA ALA A 98 -15.94 -5.93 6.70
C ALA A 98 -16.32 -4.53 7.23
N LEU A 99 -15.43 -3.89 8.00
CA LEU A 99 -15.63 -2.53 8.51
C LEU A 99 -15.76 -1.52 7.35
N GLY A 100 -15.01 -1.72 6.28
CA GLY A 100 -15.15 -0.98 5.04
C GLY A 100 -16.57 -1.12 4.45
N GLN A 101 -17.04 -2.34 4.24
CA GLN A 101 -18.39 -2.61 3.70
C GLN A 101 -19.50 -2.03 4.59
N ILE A 102 -19.34 -2.05 5.92
CA ILE A 102 -20.29 -1.39 6.83
C ILE A 102 -20.31 0.13 6.56
N ALA A 103 -19.15 0.75 6.39
CA ALA A 103 -19.05 2.18 6.07
C ALA A 103 -19.51 2.54 4.65
N GLN A 104 -19.62 1.56 3.74
CA GLN A 104 -20.20 1.79 2.42
C GLN A 104 -21.71 2.05 2.51
N ILE A 105 -22.40 1.42 3.48
CA ILE A 105 -23.85 1.59 3.72
C ILE A 105 -24.16 2.97 4.30
N MET A 106 -23.27 3.50 5.15
CA MET A 106 -23.38 4.82 5.76
C MET A 106 -22.21 5.70 5.31
N PRO A 107 -22.32 6.41 4.18
CA PRO A 107 -21.22 7.17 3.59
C PRO A 107 -20.54 8.15 4.55
N GLU A 108 -21.31 8.73 5.48
CA GLU A 108 -20.80 9.64 6.52
C GLU A 108 -19.77 8.97 7.45
N LEU A 109 -19.80 7.64 7.58
CA LEU A 109 -18.88 6.87 8.41
C LEU A 109 -17.60 6.43 7.67
N ARG A 110 -17.46 6.68 6.36
CA ARG A 110 -16.27 6.23 5.58
C ARG A 110 -14.96 6.79 6.11
N VAL A 111 -14.92 8.10 6.37
CA VAL A 111 -13.74 8.75 6.94
C VAL A 111 -13.46 8.22 8.34
N PHE A 112 -14.51 8.14 9.17
CA PHE A 112 -14.38 7.67 10.55
C PHE A 112 -13.88 6.22 10.64
N SER A 113 -14.45 5.31 9.84
CA SER A 113 -14.06 3.90 9.80
C SER A 113 -12.62 3.74 9.33
N LEU A 114 -12.19 4.51 8.32
CA LEU A 114 -10.83 4.43 7.81
C LEU A 114 -9.80 4.98 8.81
N VAL A 115 -10.13 6.06 9.54
CA VAL A 115 -9.31 6.58 10.64
C VAL A 115 -9.14 5.51 11.72
N LEU A 116 -10.24 4.86 12.13
CA LEU A 116 -10.23 3.83 13.15
C LEU A 116 -9.38 2.62 12.72
N VAL A 117 -9.60 2.10 11.51
CA VAL A 117 -8.82 0.99 10.94
C VAL A 117 -7.35 1.37 10.86
N THR A 118 -7.02 2.55 10.32
CA THR A 118 -5.64 3.00 10.20
C THR A 118 -4.97 3.09 11.56
N PHE A 119 -5.65 3.64 12.57
CA PHE A 119 -5.10 3.72 13.93
C PHE A 119 -4.77 2.33 14.50
N PHE A 120 -5.76 1.42 14.57
CA PHE A 120 -5.56 0.12 15.21
C PHE A 120 -4.58 -0.78 14.47
N VAL A 121 -4.65 -0.80 13.14
CA VAL A 121 -3.70 -1.58 12.31
C VAL A 121 -2.29 -1.02 12.44
N THR A 122 -2.12 0.31 12.43
CA THR A 122 -0.80 0.92 12.59
C THR A 122 -0.25 0.62 13.98
N CYS A 123 -1.07 0.68 15.03
CA CYS A 123 -0.68 0.28 16.37
C CYS A 123 -0.17 -1.16 16.38
N GLY A 124 -0.93 -2.11 15.83
CA GLY A 124 -0.52 -3.51 15.75
C GLY A 124 0.75 -3.72 14.95
N CYS A 125 0.84 -3.15 13.74
CA CYS A 125 2.01 -3.29 12.88
C CYS A 125 3.27 -2.72 13.52
N ARG A 126 3.16 -1.59 14.23
CA ARG A 126 4.31 -0.96 14.89
C ARG A 126 4.71 -1.67 16.17
N TYR A 127 3.74 -2.16 16.95
CA TYR A 127 4.00 -2.97 18.13
C TYR A 127 4.77 -4.25 17.78
N TYR A 128 4.33 -4.96 16.72
CA TYR A 128 4.99 -6.18 16.23
C TYR A 128 6.14 -5.94 15.25
N ARG A 129 6.54 -4.68 15.01
CA ARG A 129 7.59 -4.28 14.07
C ARG A 129 7.46 -4.93 12.68
N ILE A 130 6.23 -4.97 12.16
CA ILE A 130 5.93 -5.50 10.84
C ILE A 130 6.59 -4.60 9.79
N ALA A 131 7.55 -5.15 9.05
CA ALA A 131 8.24 -4.48 7.97
C ALA A 131 7.26 -4.03 6.85
N PRO A 132 7.62 -3.03 6.02
CA PRO A 132 6.83 -2.64 4.85
C PRO A 132 6.46 -3.87 3.99
N PRO A 133 5.18 -4.04 3.63
CA PRO A 133 4.13 -3.02 3.47
C PRO A 133 3.39 -2.56 4.75
N SER A 134 3.68 -3.11 5.94
CA SER A 134 3.13 -2.65 7.23
C SER A 134 1.59 -2.49 7.23
N ASN A 135 1.02 -1.34 7.54
CA ASN A 135 -0.43 -1.14 7.56
C ASN A 135 -1.12 -1.11 6.17
N LEU A 136 -0.36 -1.10 5.06
CA LEU A 136 -0.88 -0.70 3.75
C LEU A 136 -2.00 -1.59 3.22
N PHE A 137 -1.85 -2.93 3.22
CA PHE A 137 -2.87 -3.80 2.61
C PHE A 137 -4.14 -3.93 3.46
N PHE A 138 -4.06 -3.77 4.78
CA PHE A 138 -5.23 -3.72 5.65
C PHE A 138 -6.07 -2.48 5.35
N VAL A 139 -5.42 -1.31 5.24
CA VAL A 139 -6.12 -0.05 4.93
C VAL A 139 -6.64 -0.06 3.48
N ILE A 140 -5.93 -0.68 2.53
CA ILE A 140 -6.45 -0.95 1.18
C ILE A 140 -7.73 -1.78 1.26
N ALA A 141 -7.74 -2.87 2.02
CA ALA A 141 -8.91 -3.73 2.17
C ALA A 141 -10.11 -2.96 2.73
N ALA A 142 -9.91 -2.18 3.80
CA ALA A 142 -10.97 -1.32 4.35
C ALA A 142 -11.44 -0.26 3.34
N SER A 143 -10.52 0.40 2.64
CA SER A 143 -10.89 1.44 1.67
C SER A 143 -11.66 0.86 0.50
N ILE A 144 -11.24 -0.27 -0.06
CA ILE A 144 -11.97 -0.94 -1.15
C ILE A 144 -13.34 -1.39 -0.63
N GLY A 145 -13.40 -1.98 0.57
CA GLY A 145 -14.67 -2.29 1.23
C GLY A 145 -15.60 -1.07 1.34
N ALA A 146 -15.09 0.12 1.61
CA ALA A 146 -15.89 1.35 1.74
C ALA A 146 -16.47 1.89 0.42
N TYR A 147 -15.92 1.50 -0.73
CA TYR A 147 -16.32 2.04 -2.05
C TYR A 147 -16.82 1.00 -3.05
N VAL A 148 -16.71 -0.31 -2.78
CA VAL A 148 -17.30 -1.33 -3.67
C VAL A 148 -18.84 -1.23 -3.57
N PRO A 149 -19.55 -0.80 -4.63
CA PRO A 149 -20.99 -0.53 -4.57
C PRO A 149 -21.77 -1.80 -4.27
N GLY A 150 -22.72 -1.81 -3.34
CA GLY A 150 -23.61 -2.95 -3.06
C GLY A 150 -24.53 -2.71 -1.87
N GLY A 151 -25.38 -3.68 -1.57
CA GLY A 151 -26.25 -3.68 -0.39
C GLY A 151 -25.82 -4.69 0.68
N LEU A 152 -26.47 -4.65 1.84
CA LEU A 152 -26.27 -5.58 2.97
C LEU A 152 -26.37 -7.05 2.56
N GLU A 153 -27.23 -7.38 1.60
CA GLU A 153 -27.42 -8.75 1.13
C GLU A 153 -26.18 -9.35 0.44
N GLN A 154 -25.38 -8.51 -0.21
CA GLN A 154 -24.19 -8.95 -0.95
C GLN A 154 -22.94 -8.97 -0.07
N MET A 155 -23.01 -8.40 1.14
CA MET A 155 -21.89 -8.30 2.08
C MET A 155 -21.35 -9.68 2.49
N PRO A 156 -22.17 -10.69 2.86
CA PRO A 156 -21.67 -12.03 3.19
C PRO A 156 -20.93 -12.68 2.02
N GLN A 157 -21.48 -12.56 0.79
CA GLN A 157 -20.86 -13.11 -0.40
C GLN A 157 -19.48 -12.47 -0.68
N ARG A 158 -19.37 -11.15 -0.60
CA ARG A 158 -18.12 -10.42 -0.84
C ARG A 158 -17.07 -10.70 0.22
N LEU A 159 -17.49 -10.78 1.48
CA LEU A 159 -16.62 -11.20 2.57
C LEU A 159 -16.11 -12.62 2.35
N GLY A 160 -16.98 -13.53 1.92
CA GLY A 160 -16.62 -14.89 1.53
C GLY A 160 -15.59 -14.92 0.41
N ILE A 161 -15.82 -14.16 -0.67
CA ILE A 161 -14.90 -14.05 -1.82
C ILE A 161 -13.54 -13.49 -1.37
N PHE A 162 -13.54 -12.43 -0.57
CA PHE A 162 -12.31 -11.84 -0.02
C PHE A 162 -11.55 -12.86 0.85
N ALA A 163 -12.28 -13.60 1.70
CA ALA A 163 -11.72 -14.66 2.54
C ALA A 163 -11.15 -15.84 1.73
N LEU A 164 -11.78 -16.22 0.60
CA LEU A 164 -11.21 -17.20 -0.34
C LEU A 164 -9.88 -16.71 -0.92
N GLY A 165 -9.77 -15.40 -1.18
CA GLY A 165 -8.51 -14.74 -1.49
C GLY A 165 -7.44 -14.93 -0.42
N CYS A 166 -7.78 -14.65 0.84
CA CYS A 166 -6.88 -14.90 1.97
C CYS A 166 -6.50 -16.38 2.11
N MET A 167 -7.45 -17.30 1.86
CA MET A 167 -7.20 -18.74 1.88
C MET A 167 -6.20 -19.15 0.79
N SER A 168 -6.31 -18.59 -0.41
CA SER A 168 -5.33 -18.83 -1.48
C SER A 168 -3.91 -18.41 -1.07
N ALA A 169 -3.75 -17.29 -0.36
CA ALA A 169 -2.48 -16.85 0.20
C ALA A 169 -1.94 -17.81 1.27
N ILE A 170 -2.79 -18.37 2.13
CA ILE A 170 -2.39 -19.35 3.14
C ILE A 170 -1.91 -20.64 2.48
N ILE A 171 -2.63 -21.15 1.47
CA ILE A 171 -2.28 -22.38 0.73
C ILE A 171 -0.92 -22.19 0.04
N VAL A 172 -0.77 -21.12 -0.75
CA VAL A 172 0.51 -20.83 -1.43
C VAL A 172 1.63 -20.58 -0.41
N GLY A 173 1.31 -19.88 0.69
CA GLY A 173 2.22 -19.63 1.79
C GLY A 173 2.70 -20.91 2.48
N PHE A 174 1.86 -21.93 2.60
CA PHE A 174 2.24 -23.25 3.12
C PHE A 174 3.27 -23.93 2.22
N PHE A 175 3.00 -24.05 0.92
CA PHE A 175 3.93 -24.68 -0.02
C PHE A 175 5.25 -23.90 -0.12
N TYR A 176 5.20 -22.58 -0.15
CA TYR A 176 6.39 -21.74 -0.11
C TYR A 176 7.18 -21.92 1.20
N SER A 177 6.50 -21.95 2.36
CA SER A 177 7.14 -22.15 3.66
C SER A 177 7.82 -23.52 3.75
N TRP A 178 7.17 -24.56 3.24
CA TRP A 178 7.75 -25.90 3.17
C TRP A 178 9.03 -25.94 2.31
N TYR A 179 9.03 -25.24 1.18
CA TYR A 179 10.20 -25.14 0.30
C TYR A 179 11.35 -24.32 0.92
N ILE A 180 11.06 -23.12 1.47
CA ILE A 180 12.10 -22.17 1.89
C ILE A 180 12.72 -22.51 3.25
N THR A 181 11.96 -23.12 4.16
CA THR A 181 12.46 -23.46 5.51
C THR A 181 13.55 -24.54 5.46
N ARG A 182 13.55 -25.37 4.40
CA ARG A 182 14.63 -26.33 4.14
C ARG A 182 15.92 -25.69 3.60
N ARG A 183 15.86 -24.42 3.18
CA ARG A 183 16.96 -23.73 2.46
C ARG A 183 17.51 -22.53 3.21
N ARG A 184 16.81 -22.04 4.24
CA ARG A 184 17.19 -20.84 4.99
C ARG A 184 16.79 -21.00 6.45
N GLU A 185 17.68 -20.56 7.33
CA GLU A 185 17.43 -20.56 8.75
C GLU A 185 16.36 -19.52 9.14
N PRO A 186 15.51 -19.85 10.14
CA PRO A 186 14.63 -18.88 10.77
C PRO A 186 15.40 -17.71 11.39
N VAL A 187 14.81 -16.53 11.34
CA VAL A 187 15.27 -15.33 12.04
C VAL A 187 14.28 -15.04 13.16
N ASP A 188 14.80 -14.81 14.35
CA ASP A 188 13.98 -14.46 15.50
C ASP A 188 13.33 -13.08 15.35
N PRO A 189 12.08 -12.93 15.81
CA PRO A 189 11.39 -11.65 15.76
C PRO A 189 12.08 -10.64 16.68
N GLU A 190 12.16 -9.39 16.22
CA GLU A 190 12.61 -8.29 17.06
C GLU A 190 11.63 -8.06 18.22
N PRO A 191 12.14 -7.73 19.42
CA PRO A 191 11.28 -7.39 20.54
C PRO A 191 10.45 -6.12 20.25
N PRO A 192 9.28 -5.97 20.88
CA PRO A 192 8.44 -4.79 20.70
C PRO A 192 9.16 -3.50 21.12
N PRO A 193 8.76 -2.33 20.56
CA PRO A 193 9.31 -1.03 20.97
C PRO A 193 9.16 -0.78 22.48
N LYS A 194 10.20 -0.18 23.08
CA LYS A 194 10.18 0.20 24.51
C LYS A 194 9.28 1.41 24.77
N ASP A 195 9.31 2.41 23.90
CA ASP A 195 8.45 3.60 24.00
C ASP A 195 7.13 3.37 23.24
N ILE A 196 6.18 2.70 23.87
CA ILE A 196 4.86 2.43 23.26
C ILE A 196 4.09 3.74 23.01
N ALA A 197 4.20 4.73 23.91
CA ALA A 197 3.46 5.99 23.79
C ALA A 197 3.94 6.82 22.58
N GLY A 198 5.25 6.97 22.44
CA GLY A 198 5.87 7.68 21.34
C GLY A 198 5.83 6.87 20.05
N ASP A 199 6.46 5.70 20.04
CA ASP A 199 6.75 5.00 18.79
C ASP A 199 5.55 4.22 18.26
N VAL A 200 4.57 3.86 19.08
CA VAL A 200 3.39 3.12 18.62
C VAL A 200 2.19 4.05 18.53
N ILE A 201 1.78 4.67 19.64
CA ILE A 201 0.50 5.40 19.70
C ILE A 201 0.58 6.74 18.95
N THR A 202 1.60 7.57 19.21
CA THR A 202 1.73 8.89 18.58
C THR A 202 1.82 8.77 17.07
N ASP A 203 2.67 7.87 16.58
CA ASP A 203 2.82 7.62 15.15
C ASP A 203 1.51 7.09 14.55
N SER A 204 0.79 6.18 15.23
CA SER A 204 -0.49 5.66 14.75
C SER A 204 -1.60 6.71 14.69
N LEU A 205 -1.64 7.66 15.63
CA LEU A 205 -2.53 8.81 15.58
C LEU A 205 -2.22 9.71 14.38
N ALA A 206 -0.95 9.99 14.13
CA ALA A 206 -0.52 10.79 12.98
C ALA A 206 -0.89 10.13 11.65
N PHE A 207 -0.66 8.81 11.51
CA PHE A 207 -1.12 8.04 10.34
C PHE A 207 -2.63 8.13 10.18
N ALA A 208 -3.40 7.86 11.24
CA ALA A 208 -4.87 7.88 11.19
C ALA A 208 -5.41 9.27 10.82
N PHE A 209 -4.86 10.32 11.42
CA PHE A 209 -5.24 11.71 11.13
C PHE A 209 -4.99 12.08 9.67
N ILE A 210 -3.79 11.81 9.14
CA ILE A 210 -3.42 12.17 7.77
C ILE A 210 -4.22 11.37 6.75
N ILE A 211 -4.46 10.08 6.99
CA ILE A 211 -5.29 9.24 6.10
C ILE A 211 -6.75 9.69 6.13
N GLY A 212 -7.30 10.00 7.30
CA GLY A 212 -8.65 10.57 7.41
C GLY A 212 -8.77 11.90 6.67
N LEU A 213 -7.80 12.80 6.85
CA LEU A 213 -7.76 14.09 6.19
C LEU A 213 -7.65 13.94 4.66
N ALA A 214 -6.80 13.02 4.19
CA ALA A 214 -6.63 12.74 2.77
C ALA A 214 -7.92 12.21 2.14
N LEU A 215 -8.63 11.31 2.82
CA LEU A 215 -9.91 10.79 2.35
C LEU A 215 -10.98 11.89 2.32
N ALA A 216 -11.13 12.62 3.41
CA ALA A 216 -12.12 13.69 3.52
C ALA A 216 -11.90 14.80 2.47
N MET A 217 -10.64 15.13 2.20
CA MET A 217 -10.28 16.09 1.15
C MET A 217 -10.64 15.56 -0.24
N ALA A 218 -10.33 14.29 -0.52
CA ALA A 218 -10.65 13.67 -1.80
C ALA A 218 -12.17 13.60 -2.05
N GLU A 219 -12.97 13.24 -1.03
CA GLU A 219 -14.44 13.24 -1.14
C GLU A 219 -15.01 14.64 -1.35
N ARG A 220 -14.50 15.65 -0.62
CA ARG A 220 -14.96 17.05 -0.77
C ARG A 220 -14.61 17.65 -2.13
N LEU A 221 -13.49 17.23 -2.72
CA LEU A 221 -13.09 17.66 -4.06
C LEU A 221 -13.82 16.90 -5.17
N GLY A 222 -14.68 15.94 -4.84
CA GLY A 222 -15.49 15.20 -5.82
C GLY A 222 -14.68 14.19 -6.64
N PHE A 223 -13.63 13.60 -6.08
CA PHE A 223 -12.81 12.61 -6.78
C PHE A 223 -13.62 11.33 -7.04
N ASP A 224 -13.52 10.75 -8.24
CA ASP A 224 -14.25 9.54 -8.62
C ASP A 224 -13.90 8.32 -7.74
N ARG A 225 -12.63 8.24 -7.30
CA ARG A 225 -12.10 7.12 -6.51
C ARG A 225 -11.28 7.64 -5.32
N PRO A 226 -11.93 8.22 -4.29
CA PRO A 226 -11.23 8.86 -3.17
C PRO A 226 -10.24 7.92 -2.44
N TYR A 227 -10.50 6.61 -2.43
CA TYR A 227 -9.59 5.63 -1.84
C TYR A 227 -8.22 5.53 -2.54
N TRP A 228 -8.07 5.93 -3.80
CA TRP A 228 -6.76 5.94 -4.46
C TRP A 228 -5.81 6.99 -3.88
N VAL A 229 -6.37 8.09 -3.37
CA VAL A 229 -5.63 9.15 -2.64
C VAL A 229 -5.05 8.58 -1.34
N THR A 230 -5.84 7.86 -0.56
CA THR A 230 -5.40 7.28 0.71
C THR A 230 -4.31 6.22 0.51
N ILE A 231 -4.44 5.39 -0.53
CA ILE A 231 -3.43 4.38 -0.88
C ILE A 231 -2.10 5.04 -1.26
N SER A 232 -2.14 6.11 -2.07
CA SER A 232 -0.93 6.84 -2.46
C SER A 232 -0.31 7.56 -1.28
N CYS A 233 -1.12 8.16 -0.40
CA CYS A 233 -0.67 8.76 0.86
C CYS A 233 0.04 7.76 1.76
N LEU A 234 -0.58 6.60 2.02
CA LEU A 234 0.05 5.53 2.80
C LEU A 234 1.35 5.05 2.21
N ALA A 235 1.40 4.87 0.90
CA ALA A 235 2.60 4.35 0.23
C ALA A 235 3.79 5.30 0.34
N VAL A 236 3.54 6.61 0.37
CA VAL A 236 4.54 7.66 0.62
C VAL A 236 4.98 7.68 2.10
N LEU A 237 4.03 7.54 3.03
CA LEU A 237 4.30 7.51 4.48
C LEU A 237 5.13 6.31 4.97
N GLN A 238 5.28 5.26 4.16
CA GLN A 238 6.18 4.13 4.48
C GLN A 238 7.68 4.51 4.46
N GLY A 239 8.04 5.77 4.21
CA GLY A 239 9.41 6.26 4.31
C GLY A 239 9.89 6.31 5.79
N PRO A 240 11.02 5.68 6.14
CA PRO A 240 11.48 5.61 7.54
C PRO A 240 11.97 6.95 8.12
N HIS A 241 12.20 7.96 7.28
CA HIS A 241 12.60 9.30 7.68
C HIS A 241 12.13 10.31 6.61
N LEU A 242 12.12 11.61 6.92
CA LEU A 242 11.57 12.65 6.04
C LEU A 242 12.18 12.64 4.63
N LYS A 243 13.52 12.52 4.51
CA LYS A 243 14.19 12.42 3.20
C LYS A 243 13.70 11.21 2.38
N ALA A 244 13.38 10.09 3.02
CA ALA A 244 12.83 8.92 2.32
C ALA A 244 11.38 9.13 1.91
N VAL A 245 10.57 9.82 2.72
CA VAL A 245 9.21 10.23 2.35
C VAL A 245 9.26 11.16 1.12
N TRP A 246 10.12 12.17 1.15
CA TRP A 246 10.36 13.09 0.02
C TRP A 246 10.76 12.35 -1.26
N ARG A 247 11.68 11.39 -1.18
CA ARG A 247 12.05 10.58 -2.35
C ARG A 247 10.89 9.69 -2.82
N ARG A 248 10.17 9.05 -1.90
CA ARG A 248 9.03 8.17 -2.23
C ARG A 248 7.89 8.90 -2.93
N GLN A 249 7.55 10.13 -2.55
CA GLN A 249 6.53 10.89 -3.28
C GLN A 249 6.94 11.16 -4.74
N LEU A 250 8.21 11.52 -4.99
CA LEU A 250 8.71 11.77 -6.34
C LEU A 250 8.70 10.48 -7.15
N GLN A 251 9.20 9.39 -6.57
CA GLN A 251 9.17 8.06 -7.17
C GLN A 251 7.75 7.58 -7.48
N ARG A 252 6.78 7.90 -6.60
CA ARG A 252 5.38 7.56 -6.78
C ARG A 252 4.76 8.35 -7.94
N ILE A 253 4.96 9.67 -7.99
CA ILE A 253 4.41 10.53 -9.05
C ILE A 253 5.04 10.19 -10.41
N ILE A 254 6.37 10.15 -10.49
CA ILE A 254 7.10 9.85 -11.74
C ILE A 254 6.80 8.41 -12.19
N GLY A 255 6.84 7.45 -11.26
CA GLY A 255 6.53 6.06 -11.55
C GLY A 255 5.11 5.87 -12.05
N THR A 256 4.13 6.55 -11.44
CA THR A 256 2.74 6.54 -11.94
C THR A 256 2.65 7.15 -13.33
N MET A 257 3.27 8.30 -13.59
CA MET A 257 3.25 8.94 -14.91
C MET A 257 3.76 8.00 -16.00
N VAL A 258 4.91 7.35 -15.78
CA VAL A 258 5.46 6.36 -16.73
C VAL A 258 4.58 5.10 -16.79
N GLY A 259 4.05 4.65 -15.65
CA GLY A 259 3.14 3.51 -15.59
C GLY A 259 1.82 3.71 -16.32
N LEU A 260 1.32 4.95 -16.38
CA LEU A 260 0.14 5.30 -17.18
C LEU A 260 0.43 5.14 -18.68
N LEU A 261 1.61 5.54 -19.16
CA LEU A 261 2.00 5.29 -20.56
C LEU A 261 2.02 3.79 -20.88
N LEU A 262 2.49 2.97 -19.93
CA LEU A 262 2.49 1.51 -20.06
C LEU A 262 1.08 0.89 -19.95
N THR A 263 0.14 1.57 -19.30
CA THR A 263 -1.19 1.02 -19.02
C THR A 263 -1.96 0.70 -20.29
N ALA A 264 -1.94 1.57 -21.30
CA ALA A 264 -2.65 1.32 -22.57
C ALA A 264 -2.18 0.01 -23.24
N PHE A 265 -0.86 -0.23 -23.26
CA PHE A 265 -0.28 -1.47 -23.79
C PHE A 265 -0.64 -2.69 -22.94
N VAL A 266 -0.62 -2.56 -21.61
CA VAL A 266 -0.99 -3.65 -20.71
C VAL A 266 -2.47 -4.02 -20.85
N LEU A 267 -3.35 -3.04 -21.01
CA LEU A 267 -4.77 -3.28 -21.20
C LEU A 267 -5.05 -4.01 -22.52
N SER A 268 -4.32 -3.71 -23.61
CA SER A 268 -4.41 -4.48 -24.86
C SER A 268 -3.89 -5.91 -24.77
N LEU A 269 -3.23 -6.28 -23.67
CA LEU A 269 -2.86 -7.67 -23.39
C LEU A 269 -3.93 -8.39 -22.56
N ALA A 270 -4.90 -7.69 -21.97
CA ALA A 270 -5.84 -8.23 -21.00
C ALA A 270 -7.25 -8.46 -21.58
N ASP A 271 -7.34 -8.76 -22.88
CA ASP A 271 -8.62 -8.83 -23.62
C ASP A 271 -9.54 -10.00 -23.20
N THR A 272 -9.00 -11.04 -22.57
CA THR A 272 -9.78 -12.17 -22.07
C THR A 272 -9.53 -12.39 -20.57
N PRO A 273 -10.46 -13.03 -19.84
CA PRO A 273 -10.27 -13.33 -18.41
C PRO A 273 -8.96 -14.10 -18.12
N TRP A 274 -8.55 -14.98 -19.02
CA TRP A 274 -7.29 -15.73 -18.91
C TRP A 274 -6.07 -14.84 -19.13
N HIS A 275 -6.09 -14.00 -20.16
CA HIS A 275 -5.01 -13.06 -20.39
C HIS A 275 -4.88 -12.03 -19.26
N LEU A 276 -6.00 -11.62 -18.67
CA LEU A 276 -6.02 -10.77 -17.49
C LEU A 276 -5.32 -11.45 -16.29
N ALA A 277 -5.65 -12.71 -16.01
CA ALA A 277 -5.01 -13.45 -14.91
C ALA A 277 -3.49 -13.59 -15.12
N ILE A 278 -3.04 -13.87 -16.35
CA ILE A 278 -1.61 -13.91 -16.72
C ILE A 278 -0.96 -12.53 -16.55
N THR A 279 -1.62 -11.48 -17.03
CA THR A 279 -1.12 -10.11 -16.93
C THR A 279 -0.96 -9.68 -15.47
N VAL A 280 -1.94 -9.96 -14.62
CA VAL A 280 -1.88 -9.69 -13.18
C VAL A 280 -0.74 -10.48 -12.52
N PHE A 281 -0.56 -11.75 -12.89
CA PHE A 281 0.57 -12.56 -12.41
C PHE A 281 1.92 -11.90 -12.75
N VAL A 282 2.14 -11.55 -14.02
CA VAL A 282 3.39 -10.96 -14.49
C VAL A 282 3.66 -9.62 -13.82
N LEU A 283 2.67 -8.72 -13.79
CA LEU A 283 2.80 -7.42 -13.14
C LEU A 283 3.11 -7.58 -11.65
N MET A 284 2.41 -8.48 -10.96
CA MET A 284 2.62 -8.67 -9.52
C MET A 284 4.00 -9.27 -9.23
N PHE A 285 4.46 -10.20 -10.05
CA PHE A 285 5.82 -10.73 -9.96
C PHE A 285 6.86 -9.61 -10.10
N LEU A 286 6.72 -8.77 -11.14
CA LEU A 286 7.62 -7.64 -11.38
C LEU A 286 7.60 -6.65 -10.20
N ILE A 287 6.42 -6.28 -9.70
CA ILE A 287 6.26 -5.41 -8.53
C ILE A 287 7.03 -5.99 -7.34
N GLN A 288 6.79 -7.25 -6.99
CA GLN A 288 7.39 -7.84 -5.78
C GLN A 288 8.90 -8.11 -5.90
N ALA A 289 9.38 -8.39 -7.11
CA ALA A 289 10.80 -8.56 -7.40
C ALA A 289 11.56 -7.21 -7.32
N ILE A 290 10.91 -6.11 -7.70
CA ILE A 290 11.54 -4.79 -7.83
C ILE A 290 11.34 -3.93 -6.58
N VAL A 291 10.20 -4.00 -5.88
CA VAL A 291 9.81 -3.05 -4.81
C VAL A 291 10.81 -2.96 -3.66
N VAL A 292 11.51 -4.04 -3.34
CA VAL A 292 12.56 -4.07 -2.30
C VAL A 292 13.88 -3.48 -2.76
N ARG A 293 14.10 -3.36 -4.07
CA ARG A 293 15.33 -2.84 -4.69
C ARG A 293 15.17 -1.39 -5.12
N ASN A 294 14.07 -1.06 -5.79
CA ASN A 294 13.78 0.29 -6.27
C ASN A 294 12.27 0.54 -6.32
N TYR A 295 11.80 1.46 -5.49
CA TYR A 295 10.37 1.78 -5.40
C TYR A 295 9.85 2.55 -6.63
N ALA A 296 10.66 3.40 -7.28
CA ALA A 296 10.28 4.13 -8.48
C ALA A 296 9.95 3.18 -9.63
N MET A 297 10.84 2.20 -9.86
CA MET A 297 10.62 1.17 -10.88
C MET A 297 9.42 0.29 -10.55
N ALA A 298 9.20 -0.05 -9.27
CA ALA A 298 8.01 -0.79 -8.88
C ALA A 298 6.73 0.02 -9.12
N ALA A 299 6.74 1.34 -8.87
CA ALA A 299 5.59 2.22 -9.09
C ALA A 299 5.13 2.27 -10.56
N VAL A 300 6.05 2.07 -11.52
CA VAL A 300 5.73 1.92 -12.95
C VAL A 300 4.78 0.74 -13.19
N PHE A 301 4.96 -0.38 -12.48
CA PHE A 301 4.12 -1.57 -12.63
C PHE A 301 2.91 -1.59 -11.71
N ILE A 302 2.97 -0.92 -10.55
CA ILE A 302 1.83 -0.80 -9.61
C ILE A 302 0.62 -0.13 -10.27
N THR A 303 0.86 0.87 -11.12
CA THR A 303 -0.20 1.63 -11.79
C THR A 303 -1.02 0.79 -12.77
N PRO A 304 -0.42 0.15 -13.80
CA PRO A 304 -1.16 -0.74 -14.68
C PRO A 304 -1.82 -1.88 -13.92
N TYR A 305 -1.15 -2.48 -12.92
CA TYR A 305 -1.77 -3.51 -12.07
C TYR A 305 -3.07 -3.03 -11.41
N ALA A 306 -3.04 -1.84 -10.80
CA ALA A 306 -4.21 -1.28 -10.13
C ALA A 306 -5.34 -0.91 -11.11
N ILE A 307 -4.99 -0.39 -12.29
CA ILE A 307 -5.97 -0.03 -13.32
C ILE A 307 -6.60 -1.29 -13.91
N THR A 308 -5.82 -2.30 -14.29
CA THR A 308 -6.33 -3.58 -14.83
C THR A 308 -7.30 -4.26 -13.87
N LEU A 309 -6.98 -4.31 -12.57
CA LEU A 309 -7.91 -4.86 -11.58
C LEU A 309 -9.19 -4.03 -11.46
N ALA A 310 -9.08 -2.70 -11.45
CA ALA A 310 -10.23 -1.83 -11.26
C ALA A 310 -11.14 -1.79 -12.49
N GLU A 311 -10.61 -1.97 -13.70
CA GLU A 311 -11.39 -2.12 -14.93
C GLU A 311 -12.13 -3.46 -14.95
N ALA A 312 -11.46 -4.54 -14.55
CA ALA A 312 -12.06 -5.88 -14.47
C ALA A 312 -13.21 -5.97 -13.47
N THR A 313 -13.22 -5.13 -12.43
CA THR A 313 -14.35 -5.02 -11.52
C THR A 313 -15.61 -4.46 -12.20
N ILE A 314 -15.46 -3.55 -13.16
CA ILE A 314 -16.58 -2.80 -13.80
C ILE A 314 -17.06 -3.46 -15.11
N GLY A 315 -16.32 -4.43 -15.65
CA GLY A 315 -16.74 -5.18 -16.85
C GLY A 315 -16.26 -4.57 -18.17
N GLY A 316 -15.10 -3.90 -18.18
CA GLY A 316 -14.26 -3.71 -19.38
C GLY A 316 -14.85 -2.97 -20.58
N THR A 317 -15.63 -1.90 -20.41
CA THR A 317 -16.40 -1.32 -21.54
C THR A 317 -16.35 0.20 -21.72
N VAL A 318 -15.35 0.92 -21.19
CA VAL A 318 -15.21 2.36 -21.50
C VAL A 318 -13.75 2.74 -21.66
N ASN A 319 -13.47 3.62 -22.63
CA ASN A 319 -12.22 4.35 -22.82
C ASN A 319 -11.46 4.51 -21.49
N PRO A 320 -10.23 3.95 -21.33
CA PRO A 320 -9.51 3.98 -20.06
C PRO A 320 -8.95 5.36 -19.71
N ALA A 321 -8.98 6.33 -20.63
CA ALA A 321 -8.35 7.64 -20.45
C ALA A 321 -8.86 8.44 -19.24
N PRO A 322 -10.19 8.55 -18.94
CA PRO A 322 -10.66 9.23 -17.74
C PRO A 322 -10.15 8.56 -16.47
N LEU A 323 -10.06 7.23 -16.49
CA LEU A 323 -9.57 6.46 -15.37
C LEU A 323 -8.08 6.66 -15.10
N MET A 324 -7.30 6.74 -16.18
CA MET A 324 -5.89 7.05 -16.14
C MET A 324 -5.64 8.47 -15.62
N ALA A 325 -6.46 9.43 -16.04
CA ALA A 325 -6.40 10.82 -15.55
C ALA A 325 -6.75 10.91 -14.05
N ALA A 326 -7.84 10.28 -13.62
CA ALA A 326 -8.20 10.18 -12.21
C ALA A 326 -7.06 9.56 -11.39
N ARG A 327 -6.47 8.46 -11.87
CA ARG A 327 -5.35 7.80 -11.20
C ARG A 327 -4.14 8.71 -11.01
N PHE A 328 -3.85 9.59 -11.98
CA PHE A 328 -2.76 10.56 -11.87
C PHE A 328 -3.04 11.60 -10.79
N LEU A 329 -4.22 12.24 -10.84
CA LEU A 329 -4.63 13.26 -9.88
C LEU A 329 -4.66 12.71 -8.45
N ASP A 330 -5.20 11.50 -8.27
CA ASP A 330 -5.26 10.81 -6.98
C ASP A 330 -3.86 10.55 -6.42
N THR A 331 -2.94 10.20 -7.31
CA THR A 331 -1.54 9.97 -6.93
C THR A 331 -0.87 11.27 -6.51
N VAL A 332 -1.10 12.37 -7.22
CA VAL A 332 -0.54 13.68 -6.86
C VAL A 332 -1.06 14.13 -5.50
N LEU A 333 -2.39 14.17 -5.32
CA LEU A 333 -3.00 14.58 -4.05
C LEU A 333 -2.55 13.67 -2.91
N GLY A 334 -2.60 12.36 -3.10
CA GLY A 334 -2.17 11.40 -2.08
C GLY A 334 -0.69 11.56 -1.73
N SER A 335 0.18 11.83 -2.71
CA SER A 335 1.61 12.04 -2.46
C SER A 335 1.87 13.32 -1.67
N LEU A 336 1.14 14.40 -1.95
CA LEU A 336 1.23 15.65 -1.19
C LEU A 336 0.76 15.45 0.25
N MET A 337 -0.37 14.76 0.46
CA MET A 337 -0.85 14.40 1.80
C MET A 337 0.15 13.51 2.55
N GLY A 338 0.78 12.57 1.85
CA GLY A 338 1.82 11.71 2.41
C GLY A 338 3.06 12.49 2.83
N LEU A 339 3.46 13.51 2.07
CA LEU A 339 4.56 14.40 2.46
C LEU A 339 4.18 15.23 3.70
N LEU A 340 2.97 15.77 3.76
CA LEU A 340 2.46 16.48 4.94
C LEU A 340 2.50 15.60 6.19
N GLY A 341 2.06 14.35 6.08
CA GLY A 341 2.18 13.40 7.18
C GLY A 341 3.62 13.02 7.51
N GLY A 342 4.51 13.02 6.52
CA GLY A 342 5.96 12.86 6.73
C GLY A 342 6.54 13.97 7.60
N PHE A 343 6.13 15.22 7.41
CA PHE A 343 6.54 16.33 8.29
C PHE A 343 6.01 16.13 9.72
N LEU A 344 4.74 15.73 9.87
CA LEU A 344 4.13 15.45 11.17
C LEU A 344 4.86 14.32 11.93
N LEU A 345 5.31 13.29 11.22
CA LEU A 345 5.94 12.11 11.81
C LEU A 345 7.44 12.29 12.09
N HIS A 346 8.16 13.07 11.27
CA HIS A 346 9.63 13.06 11.27
C HIS A 346 10.27 14.39 11.66
N VAL A 347 9.50 15.47 11.81
CA VAL A 347 10.03 16.77 12.30
C VAL A 347 9.76 16.91 13.78
N ASP A 348 10.82 16.87 14.60
CA ASP A 348 10.73 16.91 16.05
C ASP A 348 9.94 18.12 16.58
N ALA A 349 10.09 19.29 15.95
CA ALA A 349 9.35 20.50 16.33
C ALA A 349 7.82 20.33 16.23
N ILE A 350 7.34 19.50 15.30
CA ILE A 350 5.92 19.24 15.06
C ILE A 350 5.47 17.99 15.84
N ARG A 351 6.32 16.95 15.88
CA ARG A 351 6.03 15.67 16.54
C ARG A 351 6.00 15.78 18.06
N ASN A 352 6.93 16.52 18.67
CA ASN A 352 7.09 16.56 20.12
C ASN A 352 5.85 17.10 20.86
N PRO A 353 5.20 18.20 20.43
CA PRO A 353 3.96 18.65 21.06
C PRO A 353 2.87 17.58 21.09
N VAL A 354 2.68 16.85 19.97
CA VAL A 354 1.70 15.77 19.85
C VAL A 354 2.07 14.61 20.79
N ARG A 355 3.34 14.18 20.79
CA ARG A 355 3.85 13.14 21.68
C ARG A 355 3.64 13.51 23.16
N CYS A 356 3.97 14.74 23.55
CA CYS A 356 3.78 15.23 24.91
C CYS A 356 2.30 15.23 25.33
N ALA A 357 1.40 15.62 24.42
CA ALA A 357 -0.04 15.58 24.68
C ALA A 357 -0.52 14.13 24.90
N VAL A 358 -0.09 13.19 24.06
CA VAL A 358 -0.43 11.76 24.17
C VAL A 358 0.06 11.16 25.50
N ILE A 359 1.32 11.41 25.87
CA ILE A 359 1.91 10.92 27.13
C ILE A 359 1.12 11.47 28.33
N ARG A 360 0.76 12.75 28.30
CA ARG A 360 -0.02 13.41 29.36
C ARG A 360 -1.41 12.77 29.50
N VAL A 361 -2.11 12.55 28.40
CA VAL A 361 -3.47 11.98 28.39
C VAL A 361 -3.46 10.54 28.89
N LEU A 362 -2.50 9.72 28.45
CA LEU A 362 -2.44 8.31 28.82
C LEU A 362 -1.84 8.05 30.20
N ARG A 363 -1.38 9.11 30.91
CA ARG A 363 -0.68 9.02 32.21
C ARG A 363 0.47 8.01 32.22
N LEU A 364 1.08 7.76 31.06
CA LEU A 364 2.20 6.83 30.94
C LEU A 364 3.43 7.50 31.53
N ARG A 365 4.14 6.82 32.44
CA ARG A 365 5.41 7.34 32.97
C ARG A 365 6.38 7.51 31.80
N PRO A 366 6.98 8.70 31.60
CA PRO A 366 7.99 8.86 30.57
C PRO A 366 9.14 7.87 30.84
N VAL A 367 9.45 7.04 29.85
CA VAL A 367 10.64 6.20 29.88
C VAL A 367 11.83 7.15 29.88
N ARG A 368 12.62 7.16 30.96
CA ARG A 368 13.88 7.92 31.01
C ARG A 368 14.76 7.40 29.87
N GLN A 369 15.14 8.31 28.96
CA GLN A 369 16.07 8.04 27.86
C GLN A 369 17.46 7.70 28.39
#